data_AF-A0A6L7JJC4-F1
#
_entry.id   AF-A0A6L7JJC4-F1
#
_cell.length_a   1.000
_cell.length_b   1.000
_cell.length_c   1.000
_cell.angle_alpha   90.00
_cell.angle_beta   90.00
_cell.angle_gamma   90.00
#
_symmetry.space_group_name_H-M   'P 1'
#
loop_
_entity.id
_entity.type
_entity.pdbx_description
1 polymer ?
#
loop_
_entity_poly.entity_id
_entity_poly.type
_entity_poly.pdbx_seq_one_letter_code
_entity_poly.pdbx_strand_id
1 'polypeptide(L)'
;MASLHDLELGKPLTKRLESANIKAIEDLTAWNQRELRSIPGVGTISINKIEEALEKFGLTLTDDPLSPYECVREGRAAWDVRLCSFHLCETCIGEWTENAFRREPPAFDATVLSGSCQNCTQVTSDLHLAQWLLCGNCERVARSIGRSIAAEKYMTTRFEETFRQSLLELEQLDQPVLRAHDTQVLERRTPTIDFMIHEKGVPIAGIELKTGRSHLGGWAPVGTQMAAFQLDHGDCDDISNVATFEGIVVYLFHAQVIDRAEPPTTRFEAVGLWWIDPFNFSDSYQSSRTRPRETKTAAYYLTDRFKPFDQFEEHWRSGEMASVRQRFSQQGQPPLYH
;
A
#
# COMPACT_ATOMS: atom_id res chain seq x y z
N MET A 1 -19.97 27.90 41.04
CA MET A 1 -19.29 26.76 40.40
C MET A 1 -20.24 25.60 40.48
N ALA A 2 -20.52 24.98 39.34
CA ALA A 2 -21.47 23.87 39.28
C ALA A 2 -20.85 22.64 39.95
N SER A 3 -21.65 21.93 40.73
CA SER A 3 -21.22 20.76 41.48
C SER A 3 -21.26 19.51 40.58
N LEU A 4 -20.44 18.50 40.88
CA LEU A 4 -20.57 17.19 40.23
C LEU A 4 -21.96 16.56 40.41
N HIS A 5 -22.71 16.95 41.44
CA HIS A 5 -24.09 16.51 41.63
C HIS A 5 -25.04 17.02 40.54
N ASP A 6 -24.72 18.14 39.90
CA ASP A 6 -25.52 18.73 38.82
C ASP A 6 -25.45 17.88 37.53
N LEU A 7 -24.44 17.01 37.40
CA LEU A 7 -24.26 16.09 36.26
C LEU A 7 -25.06 14.78 36.37
N GLU A 8 -25.75 14.53 37.48
CA GLU A 8 -26.57 13.31 37.70
C GLU A 8 -25.83 11.96 37.48
N LEU A 9 -24.50 11.92 37.65
CA LEU A 9 -23.64 10.75 37.38
C LEU A 9 -23.92 9.49 38.23
N GLY A 10 -24.74 9.64 39.27
CA GLY A 10 -25.03 8.61 40.27
C GLY A 10 -24.00 8.54 41.40
N LYS A 11 -24.48 8.29 42.62
CA LYS A 11 -23.68 8.32 43.87
C LYS A 11 -22.36 7.52 43.79
N PRO A 12 -22.30 6.30 43.22
CA PRO A 12 -21.05 5.55 43.16
C PRO A 12 -19.96 6.21 42.32
N LEU A 13 -20.33 6.83 41.19
CA LEU A 13 -19.38 7.48 40.29
C LEU A 13 -18.93 8.83 40.85
N THR A 14 -19.86 9.64 41.38
CA THR A 14 -19.54 10.90 42.06
C THR A 14 -18.55 10.68 43.21
N LYS A 15 -18.79 9.68 44.08
CA LYS A 15 -17.89 9.37 45.21
C LYS A 15 -16.47 8.97 44.74
N ARG A 16 -16.36 8.27 43.60
CA ARG A 16 -15.05 7.89 43.02
C ARG A 16 -14.29 9.12 42.51
N LEU A 17 -14.97 10.02 41.81
CA LEU A 17 -14.38 11.29 41.34
C LEU A 17 -13.93 12.15 42.53
N GLU A 18 -14.77 12.30 43.56
CA GLU A 18 -14.42 13.02 44.78
C GLU A 18 -13.22 12.42 45.51
N SER A 19 -13.12 11.08 45.54
CA SER A 19 -11.98 10.37 46.13
C SER A 19 -10.68 10.61 45.36
N ALA A 20 -10.77 10.98 44.06
CA ALA A 20 -9.66 11.43 43.23
C ALA A 20 -9.45 12.95 43.28
N ASN A 21 -10.09 13.65 44.24
CA ASN A 21 -10.04 15.10 44.42
C ASN A 21 -10.63 15.92 43.24
N ILE A 22 -11.53 15.33 42.46
CA ILE A 22 -12.35 16.03 41.47
C ILE A 22 -13.68 16.36 42.16
N LYS A 23 -13.93 17.63 42.48
CA LYS A 23 -15.07 18.05 43.33
C LYS A 23 -16.05 18.96 42.61
N ALA A 24 -15.61 19.62 41.55
CA ALA A 24 -16.43 20.51 40.74
C ALA A 24 -16.41 20.10 39.26
N ILE A 25 -17.35 20.63 38.47
CA ILE A 25 -17.36 20.39 37.02
C ILE A 25 -16.09 20.94 36.37
N GLU A 26 -15.60 22.09 36.86
CA GLU A 26 -14.38 22.73 36.37
C GLU A 26 -13.14 21.84 36.59
N ASP A 27 -13.09 21.10 37.71
CA ASP A 27 -12.03 20.11 37.95
C ASP A 27 -12.12 18.96 36.95
N LEU A 28 -13.34 18.51 36.63
CA LEU A 28 -13.58 17.36 35.75
C LEU A 28 -13.23 17.66 34.30
N THR A 29 -13.54 18.86 33.80
CA THR A 29 -13.20 19.27 32.42
C THR A 29 -11.70 19.48 32.20
N ALA A 30 -10.92 19.56 33.27
CA ALA A 30 -9.46 19.62 33.20
C ALA A 30 -8.81 18.24 33.00
N TRP A 31 -9.58 17.15 33.07
CA TRP A 31 -9.09 15.77 32.91
C TRP A 31 -9.45 15.21 31.54
N ASN A 32 -8.58 14.35 31.00
CA ASN A 32 -8.88 13.59 29.79
C ASN A 32 -9.38 12.17 30.11
N GLN A 33 -9.89 11.45 29.11
CA GLN A 33 -10.42 10.09 29.31
C GLN A 33 -9.39 9.14 29.93
N ARG A 34 -8.12 9.23 29.54
CA ARG A 34 -7.08 8.32 30.05
C ARG A 34 -6.79 8.57 31.52
N GLU A 35 -6.68 9.83 31.93
CA GLU A 35 -6.50 10.20 33.33
C GLU A 35 -7.69 9.70 34.17
N LEU A 36 -8.92 9.86 33.66
CA LEU A 36 -10.10 9.33 34.34
C LEU A 36 -10.08 7.80 34.46
N ARG A 37 -9.61 7.07 33.45
CA ARG A 37 -9.43 5.59 33.53
C ARG A 37 -8.42 5.15 34.56
N SER A 38 -7.49 6.02 34.97
CA SER A 38 -6.53 5.71 36.03
C SER A 38 -7.19 5.66 37.41
N ILE A 39 -8.39 6.22 37.57
CA ILE A 39 -9.16 6.20 38.81
C ILE A 39 -9.76 4.78 39.02
N PRO A 40 -9.47 4.10 40.14
CA PRO A 40 -10.01 2.77 40.40
C PRO A 40 -11.54 2.71 40.31
N GLY A 41 -12.03 1.84 39.42
CA GLY A 41 -13.46 1.65 39.18
C GLY A 41 -14.08 2.62 38.17
N VAL A 42 -13.31 3.50 37.54
CA VAL A 42 -13.77 4.31 36.40
C VAL A 42 -13.39 3.58 35.11
N GLY A 43 -14.36 2.91 34.50
CA GLY A 43 -14.19 2.22 33.21
C GLY A 43 -14.83 2.98 32.05
N THR A 44 -14.80 2.40 30.85
CA THR A 44 -15.40 2.99 29.63
C THR A 44 -16.86 3.41 29.82
N ILE A 45 -17.68 2.59 30.49
CA ILE A 45 -19.09 2.92 30.76
C ILE A 45 -19.21 4.19 31.63
N SER A 46 -18.33 4.37 32.60
CA SER A 46 -18.33 5.55 33.47
C SER A 46 -17.93 6.81 32.69
N ILE A 47 -16.98 6.68 31.77
CA ILE A 47 -16.53 7.80 30.92
C ILE A 47 -17.63 8.24 29.98
N ASN A 48 -18.27 7.30 29.27
CA ASN A 48 -19.37 7.64 28.37
C ASN A 48 -20.48 8.40 29.12
N LYS A 49 -20.81 7.97 30.34
CA LYS A 49 -21.77 8.70 31.20
C LYS A 49 -21.30 10.10 31.59
N ILE A 50 -20.01 10.28 31.85
CA ILE A 50 -19.42 11.59 32.14
C ILE A 50 -19.53 12.49 30.92
N GLU A 51 -19.16 12.00 29.74
CA GLU A 51 -19.19 12.76 28.49
C GLU A 51 -20.62 13.14 28.10
N GLU A 52 -21.56 12.20 28.14
CA GLU A 52 -22.99 12.45 27.92
C GLU A 52 -23.55 13.49 28.91
N ALA A 53 -23.08 13.49 30.16
CA ALA A 53 -23.51 14.47 31.15
C ALA A 53 -22.89 15.85 30.88
N LEU A 54 -21.60 15.93 30.57
CA LEU A 54 -20.92 17.19 30.24
C LEU A 54 -21.50 17.84 28.97
N GLU A 55 -21.85 17.03 27.96
CA GLU A 55 -22.43 17.49 26.70
C GLU A 55 -23.76 18.24 26.92
N LYS A 56 -24.59 17.82 27.89
CA LYS A 56 -25.83 18.53 28.26
C LYS A 56 -25.59 19.96 28.76
N PHE A 57 -24.37 20.25 29.23
CA PHE A 57 -23.93 21.56 29.68
C PHE A 57 -23.07 22.29 28.62
N GLY A 58 -22.89 21.70 27.43
CA GLY A 58 -22.02 22.23 26.39
C GLY A 58 -20.53 22.17 26.76
N LEU A 59 -20.15 21.22 27.62
CA LEU A 59 -18.77 21.02 28.10
C LEU A 59 -18.21 19.71 27.57
N THR A 60 -16.88 19.62 27.50
CA THR A 60 -16.15 18.41 27.13
C THR A 60 -14.99 18.18 28.10
N LEU A 61 -14.48 16.95 28.13
CA LEU A 61 -13.19 16.66 28.75
C LEU A 61 -12.07 17.35 27.96
N THR A 62 -10.90 17.53 28.60
CA THR A 62 -9.72 18.03 27.88
C THR A 62 -9.17 16.96 26.94
N ASP A 63 -8.51 17.39 25.86
CA ASP A 63 -7.88 16.48 24.91
C ASP A 63 -6.74 15.71 25.61
N ASP A 64 -6.58 14.43 25.27
CA ASP A 64 -5.40 13.68 25.71
C ASP A 64 -4.21 14.05 24.81
N PRO A 65 -3.18 14.76 25.32
CA PRO A 65 -2.02 15.16 24.51
C PRO A 65 -1.16 13.96 24.07
N LEU A 66 -1.45 12.77 24.58
CA LEU A 66 -0.79 11.52 24.29
C LEU A 66 -1.75 10.50 23.66
N SER A 67 -2.92 10.96 23.19
CA SER A 67 -3.80 10.12 22.36
C SER A 67 -3.10 9.74 21.06
N PRO A 68 -3.42 8.56 20.48
CA PRO A 68 -2.90 8.20 19.17
C PRO A 68 -3.42 9.16 18.10
N TYR A 69 -2.54 9.57 17.19
CA TYR A 69 -2.94 10.36 16.02
C TYR A 69 -3.81 9.54 15.06
N GLU A 70 -4.63 10.24 14.28
CA GLU A 70 -5.42 9.65 13.21
C GLU A 70 -4.61 9.51 11.92
N CYS A 71 -4.62 8.33 11.32
CA CYS A 71 -4.03 8.10 10.01
C CYS A 71 -4.92 8.70 8.92
N VAL A 72 -4.46 9.71 8.18
CA VAL A 72 -5.29 10.43 7.17
C VAL A 72 -5.81 9.52 6.05
N ARG A 73 -5.11 8.40 5.78
CA ARG A 73 -5.52 7.43 4.75
C ARG A 73 -6.58 6.44 5.25
N GLU A 74 -6.49 6.01 6.51
CA GLU A 74 -7.43 5.05 7.12
C GLU A 74 -8.62 5.71 7.82
N GLY A 75 -8.50 6.98 8.21
CA GLY A 75 -9.48 7.68 9.05
C GLY A 75 -9.66 7.00 10.41
N ARG A 76 -8.57 6.50 10.99
CA ARG A 76 -8.58 5.76 12.26
C ARG A 76 -7.35 6.10 13.09
N ALA A 77 -7.58 6.29 14.39
CA ALA A 77 -6.53 6.50 15.38
C ALA A 77 -5.69 5.23 15.58
N ALA A 78 -4.36 5.36 15.52
CA ALA A 78 -3.44 4.25 15.77
C ALA A 78 -2.11 4.73 16.39
N TRP A 79 -1.51 3.88 17.23
CA TRP A 79 -0.30 4.22 18.00
C TRP A 79 0.98 4.29 17.17
N ASP A 80 0.99 3.70 15.97
CA ASP A 80 2.10 3.75 15.03
C ASP A 80 1.98 4.89 14.03
N VAL A 81 0.98 5.77 14.19
CA VAL A 81 0.81 6.96 13.34
C VAL A 81 1.91 7.98 13.66
N ARG A 82 2.57 8.44 12.61
CA ARG A 82 3.66 9.41 12.70
C ARG A 82 3.60 10.44 11.57
N LEU A 83 4.25 11.57 11.79
CA LEU A 83 4.42 12.59 10.76
C LEU A 83 5.39 12.09 9.68
N CYS A 84 4.85 11.76 8.52
CA CYS A 84 5.57 11.17 7.40
C CYS A 84 5.84 12.24 6.35
N SER A 85 7.11 12.39 5.96
CA SER A 85 7.53 13.36 4.94
C SER A 85 7.63 12.75 3.54
N PHE A 86 7.18 13.52 2.56
CA PHE A 86 7.24 13.22 1.15
C PHE A 86 7.69 14.44 0.34
N HIS A 87 8.49 14.21 -0.70
CA HIS A 87 8.82 15.24 -1.69
C HIS A 87 7.92 15.06 -2.91
N LEU A 88 6.94 15.93 -3.09
CA LEU A 88 5.90 15.80 -4.11
C LEU A 88 5.73 17.10 -4.89
N CYS A 89 5.38 17.01 -6.18
CA CYS A 89 4.94 18.20 -6.92
C CYS A 89 3.53 18.60 -6.49
N GLU A 90 3.14 19.85 -6.78
CA GLU A 90 1.81 20.40 -6.44
C GLU A 90 0.67 19.50 -6.96
N THR A 91 0.79 19.00 -8.19
CA THR A 91 -0.22 18.07 -8.76
C THR A 91 -0.38 16.80 -7.94
N CYS A 92 0.72 16.16 -7.54
CA CYS A 92 0.66 14.92 -6.76
C CYS A 92 0.16 15.16 -5.32
N ILE A 93 0.42 16.34 -4.74
CA ILE A 93 -0.18 16.73 -3.45
C ILE A 93 -1.70 16.80 -3.59
N GLY A 94 -2.19 17.52 -4.61
CA GLY A 94 -3.63 17.64 -4.87
C GLY A 94 -4.30 16.28 -5.09
N GLU A 95 -3.69 15.41 -5.89
CA GLU A 95 -4.18 14.05 -6.13
C GLU A 95 -4.23 13.20 -4.85
N TRP A 96 -3.19 13.24 -4.03
CA TRP A 96 -3.15 12.49 -2.78
C TRP A 96 -4.17 13.01 -1.77
N THR A 97 -4.30 14.33 -1.62
CA THR A 97 -5.30 14.93 -0.74
C THR A 97 -6.72 14.55 -1.17
N GLU A 98 -7.08 14.72 -2.44
CA GLU A 98 -8.45 14.44 -2.91
C GLU A 98 -8.77 12.94 -2.90
N ASN A 99 -7.87 12.09 -3.39
CA ASN A 99 -8.20 10.68 -3.69
C ASN A 99 -7.71 9.68 -2.63
N ALA A 100 -6.66 10.02 -1.87
CA ALA A 100 -6.02 9.08 -0.94
C ALA A 100 -6.23 9.43 0.53
N PHE A 101 -6.22 10.72 0.87
CA PHE A 101 -6.15 11.20 2.25
C PHE A 101 -7.43 11.91 2.69
N ARG A 102 -8.58 11.52 2.11
CA ARG A 102 -9.91 11.94 2.57
C ARG A 102 -10.10 13.46 2.61
N ARG A 103 -9.47 14.17 1.67
CA ARG A 103 -9.46 15.65 1.57
C ARG A 103 -8.73 16.34 2.72
N GLU A 104 -7.93 15.60 3.49
CA GLU A 104 -7.05 16.20 4.49
C GLU A 104 -5.80 16.79 3.83
N PRO A 105 -5.56 18.11 3.97
CA PRO A 105 -4.34 18.73 3.47
C PRO A 105 -3.11 18.23 4.25
N PRO A 106 -1.90 18.45 3.74
CA PRO A 106 -0.68 18.21 4.52
C PRO A 106 -0.73 18.95 5.86
N ALA A 107 -0.33 18.28 6.94
CA ALA A 107 -0.11 18.91 8.24
C ALA A 107 1.04 19.94 8.19
N PHE A 108 1.94 19.77 7.22
CA PHE A 108 2.98 20.72 6.88
C PHE A 108 3.21 20.67 5.37
N ASP A 109 3.27 21.84 4.75
CA ASP A 109 3.65 22.03 3.37
C ASP A 109 4.60 23.23 3.31
N ALA A 110 5.85 22.98 2.94
CA ALA A 110 6.81 24.06 2.75
C ALA A 110 7.86 23.72 1.68
N THR A 111 8.57 24.78 1.28
CA THR A 111 9.77 24.79 0.44
C THR A 111 9.52 24.31 -0.97
N VAL A 112 9.48 25.26 -1.91
CA VAL A 112 9.63 24.96 -3.34
C VAL A 112 11.11 24.74 -3.61
N LEU A 113 11.45 23.51 -4.00
CA LEU A 113 12.79 23.12 -4.40
C LEU A 113 12.77 22.40 -5.75
N SER A 114 13.94 22.27 -6.37
CA SER A 114 14.09 21.45 -7.57
C SER A 114 14.52 20.03 -7.18
N GLY A 115 13.90 19.02 -7.79
CA GLY A 115 14.24 17.62 -7.54
C GLY A 115 13.26 16.65 -8.17
N SER A 116 13.32 15.38 -7.79
CA SER A 116 12.42 14.33 -8.29
C SER A 116 11.22 14.13 -7.37
N CYS A 117 10.02 14.18 -7.93
CA CYS A 117 8.78 13.86 -7.24
C CYS A 117 8.73 12.37 -6.88
N GLN A 118 8.53 12.07 -5.59
CA GLN A 118 8.47 10.69 -5.09
C GLN A 118 7.24 9.91 -5.55
N ASN A 119 6.21 10.59 -6.08
CA ASN A 119 5.05 9.92 -6.67
C ASN A 119 5.24 9.73 -8.18
N CYS A 120 5.23 10.81 -8.97
CA CYS A 120 5.23 10.70 -10.44
C CYS A 120 6.62 10.48 -11.06
N THR A 121 7.70 10.51 -10.25
CA THR A 121 9.11 10.35 -10.63
C THR A 121 9.69 11.42 -11.57
N GLN A 122 8.90 12.45 -11.91
CA GLN A 122 9.35 13.56 -12.74
C GLN A 122 10.28 14.49 -11.97
N VAL A 123 11.31 14.99 -12.67
CA VAL A 123 12.14 16.09 -12.17
C VAL A 123 11.41 17.39 -12.42
N THR A 124 11.27 18.20 -11.38
CA THR A 124 10.48 19.43 -11.41
C THR A 124 11.08 20.50 -10.52
N SER A 125 10.73 21.77 -10.78
CA SER A 125 11.07 22.93 -9.96
C SER A 125 9.97 23.33 -8.97
N ASP A 126 8.83 22.65 -8.99
CA ASP A 126 7.67 22.88 -8.11
C ASP A 126 7.55 21.81 -7.04
N LEU A 127 8.67 21.37 -6.46
CA LEU A 127 8.68 20.27 -5.50
C LEU A 127 8.53 20.78 -4.08
N HIS A 128 7.61 20.18 -3.32
CA HIS A 128 7.26 20.53 -1.95
C HIS A 128 7.66 19.43 -0.98
N LEU A 129 8.06 19.82 0.23
CA LEU A 129 8.13 18.92 1.38
C LEU A 129 6.76 18.88 2.05
N ALA A 130 5.93 17.90 1.68
CA ALA A 130 4.61 17.69 2.25
C ALA A 130 4.64 16.61 3.34
N GLN A 131 3.96 16.85 4.46
CA GLN A 131 3.91 15.91 5.57
C GLN A 131 2.47 15.57 5.98
N TRP A 132 2.20 14.28 6.18
CA TRP A 132 0.91 13.78 6.66
C TRP A 132 1.09 12.81 7.83
N LEU A 133 0.04 12.66 8.64
CA LEU A 133 -0.04 11.64 9.69
C LEU A 133 -0.46 10.30 9.08
N LEU A 134 0.46 9.33 9.02
CA LEU A 134 0.20 7.99 8.48
C LEU A 134 0.64 6.92 9.45
N CYS A 135 -0.13 5.82 9.54
CA CYS A 135 0.32 4.58 10.18
C CYS A 135 1.43 3.92 9.36
N GLY A 136 2.17 2.98 9.95
CA GLY A 136 3.32 2.34 9.29
C GLY A 136 2.96 1.61 7.99
N ASN A 137 1.76 1.01 7.92
CA ASN A 137 1.27 0.35 6.71
C ASN A 137 0.97 1.36 5.60
N CYS A 138 0.26 2.45 5.91
CA CYS A 138 -0.11 3.46 4.92
C CYS A 138 1.11 4.24 4.41
N GLU A 139 2.08 4.53 5.27
CA GLU A 139 3.35 5.11 4.82
C GLU A 139 4.09 4.19 3.85
N ARG A 140 4.16 2.88 4.15
CA ARG A 140 4.83 1.92 3.26
C ARG A 140 4.19 1.90 1.87
N VAL A 141 2.86 1.89 1.81
CA VAL A 141 2.10 1.94 0.54
C VAL A 141 2.35 3.26 -0.18
N ALA A 142 2.24 4.40 0.51
CA ALA A 142 2.50 5.72 -0.10
C ALA A 142 3.93 5.81 -0.68
N ARG A 143 4.93 5.24 0.02
CA ARG A 143 6.33 5.20 -0.43
C ARG A 143 6.60 4.21 -1.57
N SER A 144 5.70 3.26 -1.84
CA SER A 144 5.89 2.28 -2.92
C SER A 144 5.33 2.74 -4.26
N ILE A 145 4.35 3.66 -4.29
CA ILE A 145 3.67 4.07 -5.53
C ILE A 145 4.65 4.58 -6.60
N GLY A 146 5.59 5.45 -6.24
CA GLY A 146 6.57 5.93 -7.21
C GLY A 146 7.48 4.84 -7.78
N ARG A 147 7.70 3.74 -7.06
CA ARG A 147 8.40 2.57 -7.60
C ARG A 147 7.55 1.83 -8.60
N SER A 148 6.26 1.63 -8.31
CA SER A 148 5.32 1.03 -9.26
C SER A 148 5.25 1.85 -10.54
N ILE A 149 5.08 3.17 -10.45
CA ILE A 149 5.08 4.07 -11.62
C ILE A 149 6.39 3.98 -12.42
N ALA A 150 7.55 3.94 -11.74
CA ALA A 150 8.84 3.76 -12.43
C ALA A 150 8.94 2.40 -13.13
N ALA A 151 8.47 1.33 -12.49
CA ALA A 151 8.48 -0.02 -13.05
C ALA A 151 7.59 -0.16 -14.28
N GLU A 152 6.40 0.43 -14.25
CA GLU A 152 5.47 0.39 -15.37
C GLU A 152 5.99 1.16 -16.57
N LYS A 153 6.46 2.40 -16.37
CA LYS A 153 7.09 3.19 -17.43
C LYS A 153 8.22 2.41 -18.09
N TYR A 154 9.02 1.72 -17.27
CA TYR A 154 10.09 0.87 -17.75
C TYR A 154 9.58 -0.35 -18.51
N MET A 155 8.59 -1.07 -17.99
CA MET A 155 7.96 -2.20 -18.67
C MET A 155 7.41 -1.79 -20.04
N THR A 156 6.59 -0.76 -20.10
CA THR A 156 6.01 -0.25 -21.35
C THR A 156 7.11 0.14 -22.34
N THR A 157 8.11 0.91 -21.91
CA THR A 157 9.23 1.32 -22.77
C THR A 157 9.99 0.11 -23.30
N ARG A 158 10.35 -0.84 -22.43
CA ARG A 158 11.12 -2.04 -22.81
C ARG A 158 10.31 -2.95 -23.73
N PHE A 159 9.01 -3.07 -23.50
CA PHE A 159 8.11 -3.83 -24.35
C PHE A 159 8.00 -3.20 -25.75
N GLU A 160 7.72 -1.90 -25.82
CA GLU A 160 7.67 -1.15 -27.09
C GLU A 160 8.99 -1.22 -27.87
N GLU A 161 10.13 -1.12 -27.20
CA GLU A 161 11.45 -1.26 -27.82
C GLU A 161 11.68 -2.66 -28.39
N THR A 162 11.33 -3.69 -27.61
CA THR A 162 11.58 -5.10 -27.97
C THR A 162 10.63 -5.56 -29.07
N PHE A 163 9.36 -5.20 -28.97
CA PHE A 163 8.29 -5.69 -29.83
C PHE A 163 7.89 -4.70 -30.93
N ARG A 164 8.69 -3.65 -31.19
CA ARG A 164 8.43 -2.59 -32.19
C ARG A 164 8.07 -3.10 -33.58
N GLN A 165 8.66 -4.22 -33.98
CA GLN A 165 8.45 -4.84 -35.31
C GLN A 165 7.44 -6.00 -35.29
N SER A 166 6.84 -6.27 -34.14
CA SER A 166 5.85 -7.33 -33.96
C SER A 166 4.42 -6.79 -34.10
N LEU A 167 3.43 -7.69 -34.05
CA LEU A 167 2.01 -7.34 -33.99
C LEU A 167 1.47 -7.35 -32.54
N LEU A 168 2.38 -7.37 -31.56
CA LEU A 168 2.05 -7.35 -30.15
C LEU A 168 1.88 -5.93 -29.66
N GLU A 169 0.79 -5.72 -28.93
CA GLU A 169 0.46 -4.47 -28.25
C GLU A 169 0.35 -4.75 -26.75
N LEU A 170 0.80 -3.81 -25.94
CA LEU A 170 0.69 -3.87 -24.48
C LEU A 170 -0.32 -2.81 -24.03
N GLU A 171 -1.41 -3.27 -23.43
CA GLU A 171 -2.42 -2.41 -22.81
C GLU A 171 -2.22 -2.41 -21.29
N GLN A 172 -2.17 -1.22 -20.69
CA GLN A 172 -2.15 -1.09 -19.23
C GLN A 172 -3.58 -1.09 -18.69
N LEU A 173 -3.89 -2.01 -17.79
CA LEU A 173 -5.23 -2.19 -17.22
C LEU A 173 -5.38 -1.61 -15.82
N ASP A 174 -4.32 -1.66 -15.01
CA ASP A 174 -4.29 -1.03 -13.69
C ASP A 174 -3.21 0.05 -13.64
N GLN A 175 -3.56 1.21 -13.11
CA GLN A 175 -2.62 2.31 -12.90
C GLN A 175 -2.29 2.42 -11.41
N PRO A 176 -1.02 2.53 -11.00
CA PRO A 176 -0.60 2.65 -9.62
C PRO A 176 -1.00 4.02 -9.13
N VAL A 177 -2.14 4.04 -8.45
CA VAL A 177 -2.66 5.24 -7.82
C VAL A 177 -2.82 4.99 -6.33
N LEU A 178 -2.40 5.96 -5.54
CA LEU A 178 -2.67 5.92 -4.11
C LEU A 178 -4.18 6.15 -3.92
N ARG A 179 -4.88 5.18 -3.32
CA ARG A 179 -6.31 5.29 -3.00
C ARG A 179 -6.52 5.31 -1.50
N ALA A 180 -7.62 5.93 -1.07
CA ALA A 180 -8.07 5.88 0.31
C ALA A 180 -8.21 4.42 0.77
N HIS A 181 -7.91 4.16 2.04
CA HIS A 181 -8.13 2.83 2.60
C HIS A 181 -9.58 2.72 3.04
N ASP A 182 -10.41 2.13 2.17
CA ASP A 182 -11.78 1.75 2.46
C ASP A 182 -11.92 0.23 2.34
N THR A 183 -12.13 -0.43 3.47
CA THR A 183 -12.25 -1.89 3.53
C THR A 183 -13.40 -2.42 2.70
N GLN A 184 -14.51 -1.69 2.59
CA GLN A 184 -15.66 -2.12 1.79
C GLN A 184 -15.37 -2.04 0.29
N VAL A 185 -14.59 -1.03 -0.12
CA VAL A 185 -14.15 -0.90 -1.52
C VAL A 185 -13.12 -1.97 -1.85
N LEU A 186 -12.21 -2.27 -0.94
CA LEU A 186 -11.22 -3.33 -1.11
C LEU A 186 -11.85 -4.71 -1.24
N GLU A 187 -12.88 -5.02 -0.43
CA GLU A 187 -13.63 -6.28 -0.49
C GLU A 187 -14.42 -6.46 -1.80
N ARG A 188 -14.76 -5.36 -2.47
CA ARG A 188 -15.52 -5.35 -3.73
C ARG A 188 -14.63 -5.19 -4.97
N ARG A 189 -13.31 -5.09 -4.80
CA ARG A 189 -12.39 -4.91 -5.92
C ARG A 189 -12.42 -6.16 -6.79
N THR A 190 -12.77 -6.00 -8.06
CA THR A 190 -12.56 -7.06 -9.06
C THR A 190 -11.06 -7.25 -9.24
N PRO A 191 -10.54 -8.47 -9.08
CA PRO A 191 -9.15 -8.77 -9.40
C PRO A 191 -8.83 -8.30 -10.83
N THR A 192 -7.69 -7.65 -10.99
CA THR A 192 -7.17 -7.20 -12.28
C THR A 192 -5.68 -7.50 -12.31
N ILE A 193 -5.14 -7.59 -13.51
CA ILE A 193 -3.71 -7.62 -13.78
C ILE A 193 -3.24 -6.21 -14.18
N ASP A 194 -1.94 -5.98 -14.13
CA ASP A 194 -1.36 -4.67 -14.47
C ASP A 194 -1.38 -4.42 -15.99
N PHE A 195 -1.09 -5.44 -16.81
CA PHE A 195 -1.07 -5.32 -18.28
C PHE A 195 -1.72 -6.50 -19.01
N MET A 196 -2.25 -6.22 -20.19
CA MET A 196 -2.74 -7.19 -21.16
C MET A 196 -1.90 -7.13 -22.44
N ILE A 197 -1.46 -8.28 -22.93
CA ILE A 197 -0.83 -8.42 -24.24
C ILE A 197 -1.90 -8.77 -25.27
N HIS A 198 -1.96 -7.97 -26.32
CA HIS A 198 -2.82 -8.21 -27.48
C HIS A 198 -2.00 -8.59 -28.70
N GLU A 199 -2.52 -9.52 -29.51
CA GLU A 199 -2.03 -9.78 -30.86
C GLU A 199 -3.14 -9.46 -31.85
N LYS A 200 -2.92 -8.45 -32.71
CA LYS A 200 -3.94 -7.97 -33.67
C LYS A 200 -5.27 -7.62 -32.98
N GLY A 201 -5.21 -7.00 -31.80
CA GLY A 201 -6.38 -6.62 -30.99
C GLY A 201 -7.08 -7.77 -30.25
N VAL A 202 -6.50 -8.97 -30.22
CA VAL A 202 -7.03 -10.10 -29.45
C VAL A 202 -6.16 -10.30 -28.20
N PRO A 203 -6.73 -10.33 -26.99
CA PRO A 203 -5.96 -10.61 -25.77
C PRO A 203 -5.41 -12.03 -25.81
N ILE A 204 -4.11 -12.19 -25.58
CA ILE A 204 -3.43 -13.49 -25.64
C ILE A 204 -2.76 -13.90 -24.33
N ALA A 205 -2.41 -12.94 -23.48
CA ALA A 205 -1.76 -13.16 -22.20
C ALA A 205 -1.90 -11.92 -21.31
N GLY A 206 -1.97 -12.16 -20.00
CA GLY A 206 -1.89 -11.14 -18.97
C GLY A 206 -0.49 -11.03 -18.36
N ILE A 207 -0.17 -9.89 -17.77
CA ILE A 207 1.04 -9.67 -16.98
C ILE A 207 0.66 -9.05 -15.64
N GLU A 208 1.07 -9.70 -14.57
CA GLU A 208 1.16 -9.10 -13.24
C GLU A 208 2.60 -8.60 -13.01
N LEU A 209 2.77 -7.34 -12.66
CA LEU A 209 4.06 -6.69 -12.43
C LEU A 209 4.30 -6.43 -10.95
N LYS A 210 5.30 -7.11 -10.38
CA LYS A 210 5.80 -6.85 -9.03
C LYS A 210 7.06 -6.02 -9.06
N THR A 211 7.27 -5.25 -8.00
CA THR A 211 8.43 -4.36 -7.88
C THR A 211 9.22 -4.65 -6.63
N GLY A 212 10.54 -4.46 -6.69
CA GLY A 212 11.40 -4.56 -5.53
C GLY A 212 12.78 -3.96 -5.76
N ARG A 213 13.51 -3.72 -4.68
CA ARG A 213 14.88 -3.16 -4.76
C ARG A 213 15.92 -4.21 -5.16
N SER A 214 15.67 -5.48 -4.85
CA SER A 214 16.59 -6.58 -5.09
C SER A 214 16.44 -7.14 -6.50
N HIS A 215 17.55 -7.61 -7.07
CA HIS A 215 17.54 -8.28 -8.38
C HIS A 215 17.34 -9.79 -8.22
N LEU A 216 16.85 -10.46 -9.28
CA LEU A 216 16.67 -11.93 -9.30
C LEU A 216 17.91 -12.69 -9.83
N GLY A 217 18.81 -12.00 -10.54
CA GLY A 217 20.05 -12.57 -11.12
C GLY A 217 20.43 -11.85 -12.42
N GLY A 218 21.42 -12.35 -13.18
CA GLY A 218 21.75 -11.84 -14.53
C GLY A 218 23.05 -11.03 -14.64
N TRP A 219 23.25 -10.38 -15.79
CA TRP A 219 24.58 -9.91 -16.26
C TRP A 219 24.97 -8.48 -15.82
N ALA A 220 24.09 -7.75 -15.15
CA ALA A 220 24.39 -6.41 -14.60
C ALA A 220 23.55 -6.05 -13.35
N PRO A 221 23.58 -6.88 -12.29
CA PRO A 221 22.77 -6.62 -11.11
C PRO A 221 23.25 -5.37 -10.36
N VAL A 222 22.29 -4.55 -9.91
CA VAL A 222 22.57 -3.45 -8.97
C VAL A 222 22.14 -3.89 -7.57
N GLY A 223 23.02 -3.74 -6.57
CA GLY A 223 22.67 -4.01 -5.17
C GLY A 223 22.62 -5.51 -4.83
N THR A 224 21.67 -5.90 -3.98
CA THR A 224 21.62 -7.24 -3.37
C THR A 224 20.73 -8.20 -4.15
N GLN A 225 21.19 -9.44 -4.30
CA GLN A 225 20.40 -10.51 -4.88
C GLN A 225 19.27 -10.92 -3.94
N MET A 226 18.09 -11.14 -4.50
CA MET A 226 16.95 -11.69 -3.80
C MET A 226 17.20 -13.17 -3.48
N ALA A 227 17.05 -13.56 -2.21
CA ALA A 227 17.24 -14.95 -1.79
C ALA A 227 16.04 -15.85 -2.15
N ALA A 228 14.84 -15.28 -2.11
CA ALA A 228 13.59 -15.92 -2.50
C ALA A 228 12.62 -14.84 -2.98
N PHE A 229 11.88 -15.11 -4.05
CA PHE A 229 10.78 -14.26 -4.47
C PHE A 229 9.58 -14.50 -3.56
N GLN A 230 8.86 -13.44 -3.19
CA GLN A 230 7.74 -13.52 -2.24
C GLN A 230 6.51 -12.87 -2.84
N LEU A 231 5.38 -13.57 -2.72
CA LEU A 231 4.07 -13.08 -3.17
C LEU A 231 3.02 -13.33 -2.08
N ASP A 232 2.20 -12.34 -1.78
CA ASP A 232 1.12 -12.49 -0.79
C ASP A 232 0.08 -13.49 -1.33
N HIS A 233 -0.54 -14.30 -0.47
CA HIS A 233 -1.57 -15.26 -0.90
C HIS A 233 -2.72 -14.59 -1.66
N GLY A 234 -3.16 -13.41 -1.21
CA GLY A 234 -4.19 -12.64 -1.92
C GLY A 234 -3.78 -12.27 -3.35
N ASP A 235 -2.52 -11.91 -3.58
CA ASP A 235 -2.03 -11.61 -4.93
C ASP A 235 -1.99 -12.88 -5.80
N CYS A 236 -1.61 -14.03 -5.21
CA CYS A 236 -1.67 -15.31 -5.91
C CYS A 236 -3.11 -15.70 -6.32
N ASP A 237 -4.07 -15.44 -5.43
CA ASP A 237 -5.48 -15.70 -5.66
C ASP A 237 -6.02 -14.75 -6.75
N ASP A 238 -5.68 -13.47 -6.70
CA ASP A 238 -6.06 -12.47 -7.70
C ASP A 238 -5.56 -12.86 -9.11
N ILE A 239 -4.29 -13.24 -9.25
CA ILE A 239 -3.73 -13.74 -10.51
C ILE A 239 -4.51 -14.96 -11.02
N SER A 240 -4.82 -15.89 -10.12
CA SER A 240 -5.50 -17.14 -10.49
C SER A 240 -6.95 -16.91 -10.90
N ASN A 241 -7.63 -15.98 -10.21
CA ASN A 241 -8.98 -15.55 -10.52
C ASN A 241 -9.05 -14.85 -11.87
N VAL A 242 -8.12 -13.92 -12.16
CA VAL A 242 -8.06 -13.24 -13.47
C VAL A 242 -7.79 -14.25 -14.58
N ALA A 243 -6.78 -15.12 -14.42
CA ALA A 243 -6.45 -16.13 -15.41
C ALA A 243 -7.66 -17.01 -15.76
N THR A 244 -8.38 -17.46 -14.72
CA THR A 244 -9.56 -18.31 -14.88
C THR A 244 -10.73 -17.56 -15.52
N PHE A 245 -11.00 -16.33 -15.08
CA PHE A 245 -12.14 -15.54 -15.54
C PHE A 245 -11.96 -15.07 -16.98
N GLU A 246 -10.78 -14.57 -17.34
CA GLU A 246 -10.46 -14.08 -18.68
C GLU A 246 -10.09 -15.22 -19.66
N GLY A 247 -9.79 -16.42 -19.14
CA GLY A 247 -9.39 -17.56 -19.98
C GLY A 247 -8.02 -17.36 -20.65
N ILE A 248 -7.14 -16.58 -20.02
CA ILE A 248 -5.80 -16.27 -20.52
C ILE A 248 -4.72 -16.71 -19.52
N VAL A 249 -3.52 -16.94 -20.03
CA VAL A 249 -2.34 -17.16 -19.19
C VAL A 249 -1.90 -15.84 -18.57
N VAL A 250 -1.57 -15.83 -17.28
CA VAL A 250 -1.01 -14.65 -16.61
C VAL A 250 0.46 -14.92 -16.28
N TYR A 251 1.35 -14.13 -16.86
CA TYR A 251 2.77 -14.13 -16.55
C TYR A 251 3.03 -13.25 -15.34
N LEU A 252 4.00 -13.63 -14.52
CA LEU A 252 4.49 -12.79 -13.45
C LEU A 252 5.80 -12.14 -13.85
N PHE A 253 5.85 -10.83 -13.74
CA PHE A 253 7.02 -10.01 -14.00
C PHE A 253 7.54 -9.40 -12.70
N HIS A 254 8.85 -9.24 -12.61
CA HIS A 254 9.51 -8.52 -11.52
C HIS A 254 10.38 -7.42 -12.10
N ALA A 255 10.08 -6.18 -11.73
CA ALA A 255 10.92 -5.03 -12.01
C ALA A 255 11.81 -4.71 -10.80
N GLN A 256 13.12 -4.64 -11.03
CA GLN A 256 14.03 -4.07 -10.06
C GLN A 256 13.98 -2.55 -10.15
N VAL A 257 13.58 -1.90 -9.06
CA VAL A 257 13.55 -0.44 -8.94
C VAL A 257 14.48 -0.01 -7.81
N ILE A 258 15.50 0.78 -8.16
CA ILE A 258 16.49 1.31 -7.22
C ILE A 258 16.19 2.76 -6.86
N ASP A 259 16.69 3.14 -5.69
CA ASP A 259 16.62 4.50 -5.18
C ASP A 259 17.92 5.22 -5.59
N ARG A 260 17.83 6.27 -6.39
CA ARG A 260 18.96 7.13 -6.77
C ARG A 260 18.94 8.40 -5.94
N ALA A 261 19.99 8.63 -5.17
CA ALA A 261 20.14 9.87 -4.42
C ALA A 261 20.22 11.05 -5.39
N GLU A 262 19.32 12.01 -5.24
CA GLU A 262 19.27 13.24 -6.01
C GLU A 262 18.92 14.38 -5.04
N PRO A 263 19.89 14.79 -4.19
CA PRO A 263 19.63 15.67 -3.06
C PRO A 263 18.88 16.96 -3.46
N PRO A 264 17.87 17.38 -2.67
CA PRO A 264 17.46 16.83 -1.38
C PRO A 264 16.53 15.61 -1.46
N THR A 265 16.31 15.08 -2.67
CA THR A 265 15.31 14.05 -2.98
C THR A 265 15.91 12.71 -3.37
N THR A 266 15.05 11.80 -3.82
CA THR A 266 15.42 10.49 -4.33
C THR A 266 14.57 10.20 -5.55
N ARG A 267 15.23 9.80 -6.64
CA ARG A 267 14.57 9.37 -7.87
C ARG A 267 14.46 7.85 -7.88
N PHE A 268 13.30 7.33 -8.25
CA PHE A 268 13.12 5.90 -8.49
C PHE A 268 13.47 5.57 -9.93
N GLU A 269 14.33 4.57 -10.11
CA GLU A 269 14.82 4.15 -11.42
C GLU A 269 14.71 2.63 -11.54
N ALA A 270 13.95 2.17 -12.53
CA ALA A 270 13.88 0.75 -12.86
C ALA A 270 15.10 0.37 -13.71
N VAL A 271 15.80 -0.69 -13.30
CA VAL A 271 17.11 -1.07 -13.86
C VAL A 271 17.18 -2.53 -14.31
N GLY A 272 16.14 -3.31 -14.06
CA GLY A 272 16.08 -4.71 -14.49
C GLY A 272 14.66 -5.24 -14.52
N LEU A 273 14.42 -6.22 -15.38
CA LEU A 273 13.13 -6.86 -15.57
C LEU A 273 13.32 -8.35 -15.82
N TRP A 274 12.55 -9.16 -15.11
CA TRP A 274 12.52 -10.62 -15.25
C TRP A 274 11.08 -11.10 -15.32
N TRP A 275 10.87 -12.28 -15.89
CA TRP A 275 9.55 -12.88 -16.08
C TRP A 275 9.58 -14.38 -15.77
N ILE A 276 8.40 -14.92 -15.48
CA ILE A 276 8.17 -16.35 -15.34
C ILE A 276 6.76 -16.69 -15.84
N ASP A 277 6.61 -17.81 -16.54
CA ASP A 277 5.31 -18.34 -16.95
C ASP A 277 4.60 -19.03 -15.77
N PRO A 278 3.26 -19.15 -15.79
CA PRO A 278 2.50 -19.64 -14.65
C PRO A 278 2.86 -21.06 -14.21
N PHE A 279 3.31 -21.93 -15.13
CA PHE A 279 3.67 -23.31 -14.80
C PHE A 279 5.02 -23.39 -14.12
N ASN A 280 6.05 -22.75 -14.68
CA ASN A 280 7.34 -22.65 -14.01
C ASN A 280 7.23 -21.90 -12.68
N PHE A 281 6.29 -20.96 -12.56
CA PHE A 281 6.04 -20.25 -11.30
C PHE A 281 5.46 -21.19 -10.24
N SER A 282 4.42 -21.95 -10.58
CA SER A 282 3.88 -23.02 -9.72
C SER A 282 4.99 -24.01 -9.30
N ASP A 283 5.79 -24.49 -10.25
CA ASP A 283 6.88 -25.46 -9.99
C ASP A 283 8.02 -24.87 -9.15
N SER A 284 8.09 -23.54 -9.02
CA SER A 284 9.10 -22.83 -8.22
C SER A 284 8.72 -22.62 -6.74
N TYR A 285 7.49 -22.97 -6.35
CA TYR A 285 7.01 -22.82 -4.97
C TYR A 285 7.86 -23.62 -3.98
N GLN A 286 8.20 -22.98 -2.85
CA GLN A 286 9.01 -23.57 -1.78
C GLN A 286 8.22 -23.76 -0.49
N SER A 287 7.53 -22.71 -0.03
CA SER A 287 6.79 -22.73 1.24
C SER A 287 5.89 -21.50 1.38
N SER A 288 4.89 -21.60 2.24
CA SER A 288 4.09 -20.46 2.70
C SER A 288 4.42 -20.12 4.16
N ARG A 289 4.61 -18.84 4.47
CA ARG A 289 4.95 -18.39 5.83
C ARG A 289 4.29 -17.04 6.13
N THR A 290 3.77 -16.90 7.35
CA THR A 290 3.34 -15.59 7.85
C THR A 290 4.56 -14.71 8.07
N ARG A 291 4.58 -13.51 7.47
CA ARG A 291 5.74 -12.62 7.58
C ARG A 291 5.86 -12.07 9.01
N PRO A 292 7.08 -11.98 9.57
CA PRO A 292 7.28 -11.35 10.86
C PRO A 292 6.74 -9.92 10.85
N ARG A 293 5.86 -9.60 11.81
CA ARG A 293 5.21 -8.27 11.97
C ARG A 293 4.11 -7.95 10.94
N GLU A 294 3.72 -8.90 10.10
CA GLU A 294 2.54 -8.78 9.25
C GLU A 294 1.54 -9.88 9.63
N THR A 295 0.26 -9.61 9.40
CA THR A 295 -0.80 -10.63 9.57
C THR A 295 -0.97 -11.49 8.32
N LYS A 296 -0.30 -11.15 7.23
CA LYS A 296 -0.44 -11.81 5.93
C LYS A 296 0.52 -12.99 5.76
N THR A 297 0.02 -14.03 5.12
CA THR A 297 0.81 -15.16 4.65
C THR A 297 1.33 -14.87 3.24
N ALA A 298 2.61 -15.17 3.02
CA ALA A 298 3.24 -15.06 1.73
C ALA A 298 3.79 -16.41 1.28
N ALA A 299 3.67 -16.70 -0.01
CA ALA A 299 4.33 -17.81 -0.68
C ALA A 299 5.74 -17.40 -1.11
N TYR A 300 6.69 -18.33 -1.00
CA TYR A 300 8.11 -18.15 -1.29
C TYR A 300 8.51 -19.02 -2.47
N TYR A 301 9.28 -18.46 -3.40
CA TYR A 301 9.60 -19.07 -4.68
C TYR A 301 11.10 -19.00 -4.99
N LEU A 302 11.58 -20.00 -5.74
CA LEU A 302 12.93 -20.04 -6.28
C LEU A 302 13.14 -18.91 -7.30
N THR A 303 14.17 -18.10 -7.11
CA THR A 303 14.48 -16.96 -7.98
C THR A 303 15.17 -17.36 -9.29
N ASP A 304 15.80 -18.53 -9.34
CA ASP A 304 16.53 -19.04 -10.52
C ASP A 304 15.62 -19.48 -11.67
N ARG A 305 14.31 -19.57 -11.42
CA ARG A 305 13.29 -19.87 -12.42
C ARG A 305 12.85 -18.65 -13.24
N PHE A 306 13.14 -17.45 -12.76
CA PHE A 306 12.86 -16.22 -13.48
C PHE A 306 13.89 -16.02 -14.60
N LYS A 307 13.39 -15.72 -15.80
CA LYS A 307 14.20 -15.44 -16.98
C LYS A 307 14.33 -13.92 -17.15
N PRO A 308 15.48 -13.39 -17.60
CA PRO A 308 15.58 -11.97 -17.91
C PRO A 308 14.69 -11.59 -19.11
N PHE A 309 14.25 -10.34 -19.14
CA PHE A 309 13.26 -9.86 -20.13
C PHE A 309 13.72 -9.95 -21.59
N ASP A 310 15.01 -9.85 -21.86
CA ASP A 310 15.57 -10.00 -23.21
C ASP A 310 15.27 -11.39 -23.83
N GLN A 311 15.01 -12.40 -23.01
CA GLN A 311 14.59 -13.74 -23.46
C GLN A 311 13.09 -13.85 -23.74
N PHE A 312 12.29 -12.84 -23.41
CA PHE A 312 10.83 -12.90 -23.59
C PHE A 312 10.43 -12.83 -25.08
N GLU A 313 11.19 -12.10 -25.90
CA GLU A 313 10.95 -12.06 -27.34
C GLU A 313 11.17 -13.42 -28.00
N GLU A 314 12.22 -14.14 -27.61
CA GLU A 314 12.49 -15.48 -28.12
C GLU A 314 11.44 -16.48 -27.63
N HIS A 315 10.99 -16.37 -26.38
CA HIS A 315 9.88 -17.16 -25.85
C HIS A 315 8.60 -16.98 -26.68
N TRP A 316 8.36 -15.76 -27.18
CA TRP A 316 7.27 -15.49 -28.12
C TRP A 316 7.53 -16.10 -29.50
N ARG A 317 8.67 -15.77 -30.13
CA ARG A 317 9.00 -16.15 -31.52
C ARG A 317 9.15 -17.66 -31.73
N SER A 318 9.70 -18.37 -30.75
CA SER A 318 9.91 -19.82 -30.80
C SER A 318 8.61 -20.64 -30.71
N GLY A 319 7.48 -19.99 -30.38
CA GLY A 319 6.21 -20.68 -30.14
C GLY A 319 6.09 -21.31 -28.75
N GLU A 320 7.05 -21.08 -27.85
CA GLU A 320 6.93 -21.50 -26.45
C GLU A 320 5.70 -20.88 -25.77
N MET A 321 5.39 -19.60 -26.02
CA MET A 321 4.17 -18.97 -25.49
C MET A 321 2.90 -19.69 -25.97
N ALA A 322 2.85 -20.12 -27.23
CA ALA A 322 1.71 -20.87 -27.76
C ALA A 322 1.57 -22.24 -27.04
N SER A 323 2.69 -22.86 -26.69
CA SER A 323 2.72 -24.11 -25.92
C SER A 323 2.25 -23.89 -24.47
N VAL A 324 2.62 -22.79 -23.83
CA VAL A 324 2.12 -22.40 -22.50
C VAL A 324 0.61 -22.18 -22.54
N ARG A 325 0.09 -21.47 -23.55
CA ARG A 325 -1.35 -21.26 -23.75
C ARG A 325 -2.10 -22.57 -24.01
N GLN A 326 -1.52 -23.45 -24.82
CA GLN A 326 -2.10 -24.77 -25.06
C GLN A 326 -2.17 -25.59 -23.76
N ARG A 327 -1.10 -25.60 -22.97
CA ARG A 327 -1.09 -26.27 -21.66
C ARG A 327 -2.15 -25.68 -20.72
N PHE A 328 -2.30 -24.36 -20.69
CA PHE A 328 -3.36 -23.68 -19.93
C PHE A 328 -4.76 -24.08 -20.39
N SER A 329 -5.02 -24.14 -21.69
CA SER A 329 -6.34 -24.59 -22.19
C SER A 329 -6.69 -26.03 -21.80
N GLN A 330 -5.68 -26.87 -21.55
CA GLN A 330 -5.84 -28.27 -21.16
C GLN A 330 -5.94 -28.48 -19.65
N GLN A 331 -5.20 -27.69 -18.86
CA GLN A 331 -4.98 -27.93 -17.43
C GLN A 331 -5.58 -26.83 -16.53
N GLY A 332 -5.94 -25.69 -17.10
CA GLY A 332 -6.26 -24.47 -16.36
C GLY A 332 -5.02 -23.77 -15.80
N GLN A 333 -5.25 -22.75 -14.98
CA GLN A 333 -4.20 -22.09 -14.20
C GLN A 333 -3.67 -23.07 -13.13
N PRO A 334 -2.35 -23.32 -13.07
CA PRO A 334 -1.79 -24.11 -11.99
C PRO A 334 -1.88 -23.36 -10.64
N PRO A 335 -2.06 -24.05 -9.52
CA PRO A 335 -2.07 -23.42 -8.20
C PRO A 335 -0.73 -22.74 -7.93
N LEU A 336 -0.75 -21.47 -7.55
CA LEU A 336 0.49 -20.72 -7.31
C LEU A 336 1.10 -21.01 -5.93
N TYR A 337 0.37 -21.67 -5.03
CA TYR A 337 0.86 -22.10 -3.73
C TYR A 337 0.10 -23.35 -3.27
N HIS A 338 0.66 -24.06 -2.27
CA HIS A 338 0.11 -25.29 -1.69
C HIS A 338 0.04 -25.23 -0.17
#